data_AF-A0A437S9A5-F1
#
_entry.id   AF-A0A437S9A5-F1
#
_cell.length_a   1.000
_cell.length_b   1.000
_cell.length_c   1.000
_cell.angle_alpha   90.00
_cell.angle_beta   90.00
_cell.angle_gamma   90.00
#
_symmetry.space_group_name_H-M   'P 1'
#
loop_
_entity.id
_entity.type
_entity.pdbx_description
1 polymer ?
#
loop_
_entity_poly.entity_id
_entity_poly.type
_entity_poly.pdbx_seq_one_letter_code
_entity_poly.pdbx_strand_id
1 'polypeptide(L)' 'MKTTIYSYTKIYVAGKEYKDDAPFISAILDEEGNRFIGIVEENGKEVKIGAEVSFLRNNDKGKPVYSLK' A
#
# COMPACT_ATOMS: atom_id res chain seq x y z
N MET A 1 -13.52 -6.03 9.26
CA MET A 1 -13.61 -5.04 8.16
C MET A 1 -12.68 -5.48 7.06
N LYS A 2 -13.11 -5.39 5.80
CA LYS A 2 -12.38 -5.90 4.63
C LYS A 2 -11.86 -4.73 3.81
N THR A 3 -10.54 -4.53 3.80
CA THR A 3 -9.87 -3.53 2.97
C THR A 3 -9.29 -4.22 1.73
N THR A 4 -9.55 -3.68 0.54
CA THR A 4 -9.05 -4.25 -0.72
C THR A 4 -8.33 -3.24 -1.58
N ILE A 5 -7.47 -3.71 -2.48
CA ILE A 5 -6.78 -2.86 -3.45
C ILE A 5 -7.74 -2.49 -4.58
N TYR A 6 -8.11 -1.21 -4.68
CA TYR A 6 -8.92 -0.69 -5.78
C TYR A 6 -8.07 -0.42 -7.02
N SER A 7 -6.92 0.24 -6.84
CA SER A 7 -5.91 0.45 -7.87
C SER A 7 -4.54 0.61 -7.22
N TYR A 8 -3.46 0.41 -7.96
CA TYR A 8 -2.11 0.58 -7.44
C TYR A 8 -1.12 1.01 -8.51
N THR A 9 -0.01 1.58 -8.06
CA THR A 9 1.18 1.86 -8.87
C THR A 9 2.43 1.45 -8.11
N LYS A 10 3.40 0.89 -8.83
CA LYS A 10 4.71 0.53 -8.28
C LYS A 10 5.69 1.64 -8.60
N ILE A 11 6.22 2.26 -7.55
CA ILE A 11 7.14 3.39 -7.64
C ILE A 11 8.55 2.86 -7.48
N TYR A 12 9.30 2.85 -8.58
CA TYR A 12 10.71 2.39 -8.60
C TYR A 12 11.71 3.50 -8.31
N VAL A 13 11.34 4.74 -8.63
CA VAL A 13 12.17 5.93 -8.40
C VAL A 13 11.29 6.96 -7.71
N ALA A 14 11.66 7.30 -6.48
CA ALA A 14 10.91 8.23 -5.67
C ALA A 14 11.69 9.54 -5.45
N GLY A 15 10.96 10.62 -5.15
CA GLY A 15 11.58 11.89 -4.77
C GLY A 15 12.43 11.73 -3.50
N LYS A 16 13.29 12.73 -3.23
CA LYS A 16 14.28 12.68 -2.12
C LYS A 16 13.68 12.25 -0.78
N GLU A 17 12.45 12.65 -0.50
CA GLU A 17 11.74 12.32 0.74
C GLU A 17 11.42 10.82 0.89
N TYR A 18 11.27 10.07 -0.20
CA TYR A 18 10.85 8.65 -0.21
C TYR A 18 11.90 7.75 -0.87
N LYS A 19 13.13 8.25 -1.03
CA LYS A 19 14.18 7.56 -1.76
C LYS A 19 14.51 6.19 -1.17
N ASP A 20 14.55 6.09 0.15
CA ASP A 20 14.90 4.86 0.87
C ASP A 20 13.73 3.88 0.99
N ASP A 21 12.52 4.32 0.65
CA ASP A 21 11.32 3.47 0.64
C ASP A 21 11.15 2.77 -0.73
N ALA A 22 11.88 3.19 -1.77
CA ALA A 22 11.74 2.63 -3.12
C ALA A 22 12.50 1.29 -3.28
N PRO A 23 11.93 0.30 -3.97
CA PRO A 23 10.61 0.31 -4.59
C PRO A 23 9.48 0.08 -3.58
N PHE A 24 8.38 0.83 -3.72
CA PHE A 24 7.16 0.63 -2.93
C PHE A 24 5.90 0.69 -3.79
N ILE A 25 4.80 0.24 -3.23
CA ILE A 25 3.48 0.31 -3.86
C ILE A 25 2.64 1.35 -3.16
N SER A 26 2.17 2.30 -3.95
CA SER A 26 1.10 3.21 -3.55
C SER A 26 -0.20 2.69 -4.12
N ALA A 27 -1.19 2.47 -3.25
CA ALA A 27 -2.49 1.92 -3.64
C ALA A 27 -3.62 2.83 -3.19
N ILE A 28 -4.67 2.90 -4.01
CA ILE A 28 -6.00 3.29 -3.54
C ILE A 28 -6.62 2.04 -2.92
N LEU A 29 -6.93 2.13 -1.65
CA LEU A 29 -7.59 1.09 -0.88
C LEU A 29 -9.08 1.41 -0.77
N ASP A 30 -9.91 0.38 -0.84
CA ASP A 30 -11.36 0.46 -0.68
C ASP A 30 -11.77 -0.33 0.57
N GLU A 31 -12.37 0.38 1.51
CA GLU A 31 -13.02 -0.18 2.69
C GLU A 31 -14.49 0.23 2.66
N GLU A 32 -15.35 -0.72 2.26
CA GLU A 32 -16.81 -0.54 2.23
C GLU A 32 -17.26 0.68 1.40
N GLY A 33 -16.57 0.93 0.27
CA GLY A 33 -16.82 2.05 -0.63
C GLY A 33 -16.11 3.35 -0.24
N ASN A 34 -15.46 3.40 0.92
CA ASN A 34 -14.62 4.51 1.32
C ASN A 34 -13.20 4.31 0.80
N ARG A 35 -12.70 5.27 0.02
CA ARG A 35 -11.43 5.14 -0.71
C ARG A 35 -10.37 6.08 -0.16
N PHE A 36 -9.20 5.53 0.10
CA PHE A 36 -8.05 6.26 0.65
C PHE A 36 -6.73 5.72 0.12
N ILE A 37 -5.67 6.52 0.22
CA ILE A 37 -4.34 6.14 -0.25
C ILE A 37 -3.58 5.45 0.89
N GLY A 38 -2.94 4.32 0.59
CA GLY A 38 -2.07 3.59 1.51
C GLY A 38 -0.82 3.04 0.81
N ILE A 39 0.21 2.74 1.60
CA ILE A 39 1.38 2.01 1.13
C ILE A 39 1.13 0.52 1.34
N VAL A 40 1.45 -0.32 0.34
CA VAL A 40 1.31 -1.78 0.42
C VAL A 40 2.69 -2.44 0.33
N GLU A 41 3.01 -3.30 1.29
CA GLU A 41 4.18 -4.18 1.24
C GLU A 41 3.83 -5.49 0.51
N GLU A 42 4.62 -5.86 -0.50
CA GLU A 42 4.42 -7.10 -1.28
C GLU A 42 4.66 -8.35 -0.44
N ASN A 43 5.63 -8.33 0.49
CA ASN A 43 6.02 -9.49 1.31
C ASN A 43 6.20 -10.79 0.49
N GLY A 44 6.75 -10.66 -0.73
CA GLY A 44 6.95 -11.77 -1.66
C GLY A 44 5.70 -12.25 -2.41
N LYS A 45 4.54 -11.61 -2.19
CA LYS A 45 3.28 -11.86 -2.91
C LYS A 45 3.08 -10.86 -4.04
N GLU A 46 2.42 -11.30 -5.10
CA GLU A 46 2.06 -10.45 -6.24
C GLU A 46 0.85 -9.55 -5.88
N VAL A 47 0.98 -8.25 -6.11
CA VAL A 47 -0.13 -7.29 -5.89
C VAL A 47 -1.12 -7.34 -7.04
N LYS A 48 -2.41 -7.41 -6.72
CA LYS A 48 -3.51 -7.43 -7.69
C LYS A 48 -4.67 -6.55 -7.23
N ILE A 49 -5.41 -5.98 -8.18
CA ILE A 49 -6.69 -5.32 -7.90
C ILE A 49 -7.65 -6.35 -7.30
N GLY A 50 -8.35 -5.96 -6.24
CA GLY A 50 -9.25 -6.80 -5.45
C GLY A 50 -8.56 -7.61 -4.36
N ALA A 51 -7.23 -7.61 -4.27
CA ALA A 51 -6.51 -8.32 -3.20
C ALA A 51 -6.84 -7.71 -1.82
N GLU A 52 -7.01 -8.57 -0.82
CA GLU A 52 -7.28 -8.15 0.56
C GLU A 52 -5.98 -7.75 1.25
N VAL A 53 -6.04 -6.66 2.00
CA VAL A 53 -4.92 -6.16 2.79
C VAL A 53 -5.34 -5.96 4.24
N SER A 54 -4.35 -5.97 5.13
CA SER A 54 -4.52 -5.62 6.55
C SER A 54 -3.51 -4.57 6.95
N PHE A 55 -3.92 -3.65 7.83
CA PHE A 55 -2.99 -2.72 8.46
C PHE A 55 -1.85 -3.51 9.13
N LEU A 56 -0.61 -3.10 8.84
CA LEU A 56 0.59 -3.71 9.37
C LEU A 56 1.22 -2.82 10.44
N ARG A 57 1.56 -1.58 10.07
CA ARG A 57 2.25 -0.62 10.92
C ARG A 57 2.11 0.80 10.37
N ASN A 58 2.54 1.79 11.15
CA ASN A 58 2.92 3.08 10.61
C ASN A 58 4.41 3.05 10.24
N ASN A 59 4.80 3.65 9.13
CA ASN A 59 6.21 3.86 8.81
C ASN A 59 6.81 4.99 9.65
N ASP A 60 8.10 5.25 9.47
CA ASP A 60 8.87 6.25 10.23
C ASP A 60 8.38 7.70 10.02
N LYS A 61 7.48 7.91 9.05
CA LYS A 61 6.83 9.20 8.74
C LYS A 61 5.38 9.26 9.25
N GLY A 62 4.95 8.26 10.03
CA GLY A 62 3.58 8.15 10.53
C GLY A 62 2.53 7.80 9.47
N LYS A 63 2.94 7.29 8.30
CA LYS A 63 2.01 6.86 7.25
C LYS A 63 1.62 5.39 7.44
N PRO A 64 0.33 5.04 7.26
CA PRO A 64 -0.12 3.67 7.41
C PRO A 64 0.41 2.79 6.26
N VAL A 65 0.94 1.63 6.65
CA VAL A 65 1.44 0.58 5.77
C VAL A 65 0.57 -0.65 5.93
N TYR A 66 0.21 -1.27 4.80
CA TYR A 66 -0.66 -2.43 4.72
C TYR A 66 0.10 -3.62 4.14
N SER A 67 -0.24 -4.82 4.57
CA SER A 67 0.29 -6.08 4.03
C SER A 67 -0.80 -6.83 3.28
N LEU A 68 -0.43 -7.49 2.19
CA LEU A 68 -1.28 -8.50 1.56
C LEU A 68 -1.59 -9.64 2.55
N LYS A 69 -2.87 -10.03 2.63
CA LYS A 69 -3.29 -11.23 3.37
C LYS A 69 -2.90 -12.53 2.66
#